data_AF-A0A948REW1-F1
#
_entry.id   AF-A0A948REW1-F1
#
_cell.length_a   1.000
_cell.length_b   1.000
_cell.length_c   1.000
_cell.angle_alpha   90.00
_cell.angle_beta   90.00
_cell.angle_gamma   90.00
#
_symmetry.space_group_name_H-M   'P 1'
#
loop_
_entity.id
_entity.type
_entity.pdbx_description
1 polymer ?
#
loop_
_entity_poly.entity_id
_entity_poly.type
_entity_poly.pdbx_seq_one_letter_code
_entity_poly.pdbx_strand_id
1 'polypeptide(L)'
;MSGITLLGLGPGDPAMLTREAWGVLTSADEIWLRTRQHPAVDGLPPALKIYSFDELYEKGESFESVYAAIVEKVLELGQREQGVIYAVPGDPFVAEATGPEIARRCRTSGLPLKIVSGISFLEPVFAALGLDPYPRLVLMDALELSQAHVPAFPPDMPALIAQIYSQMVAAEVKMTLNAIYPDEHPVRLVHAAGTKDEIVEDIQLYEIDRSKHIGLLTVLYLPPLGEGTSFEAFQEIVAHLRAPDGCSWDREQTHQSLRTHLLEEAYEVLTALDSEDPVKMAEEFGDL
;
A
#
# COMPACT_ATOMS: atom_id res chain seq x y z
N MET A 1 -23.37 27.39 -8.79
CA MET A 1 -21.99 27.85 -8.50
C MET A 1 -21.07 26.76 -9.02
N SER A 2 -20.29 27.10 -10.03
CA SER A 2 -19.33 26.21 -10.66
C SER A 2 -18.11 26.07 -9.74
N GLY A 3 -17.49 24.90 -9.72
CA GLY A 3 -16.39 24.58 -8.81
C GLY A 3 -15.63 23.37 -9.34
N ILE A 4 -15.11 22.53 -8.45
CA ILE A 4 -14.36 21.34 -8.85
C ILE A 4 -15.27 20.11 -8.75
N THR A 5 -15.25 19.28 -9.78
CA THR A 5 -15.76 17.90 -9.72
C THR A 5 -14.59 16.94 -9.76
N LEU A 6 -14.35 16.20 -8.67
CA LEU A 6 -13.44 15.07 -8.64
C LEU A 6 -14.17 13.83 -9.15
N LEU A 7 -13.64 13.16 -10.16
CA LEU A 7 -14.29 12.04 -10.82
C LEU A 7 -13.37 10.81 -10.90
N GLY A 8 -13.84 9.68 -10.36
CA GLY A 8 -13.15 8.39 -10.51
C GLY A 8 -13.44 7.74 -11.86
N LEU A 9 -12.39 7.36 -12.60
CA LEU A 9 -12.49 6.69 -13.90
C LEU A 9 -12.71 5.17 -13.80
N GLY A 10 -12.66 4.60 -12.59
CA GLY A 10 -12.66 3.15 -12.44
C GLY A 10 -11.27 2.53 -12.64
N PRO A 11 -11.15 1.20 -12.50
CA PRO A 11 -9.85 0.51 -12.50
C PRO A 11 -9.23 0.30 -13.89
N GLY A 12 -9.99 0.52 -14.96
CA GLY A 12 -9.47 0.38 -16.33
C GLY A 12 -10.57 0.22 -17.37
N ASP A 13 -11.44 -0.79 -17.26
CA ASP A 13 -12.51 -1.00 -18.23
C ASP A 13 -13.50 0.17 -18.22
N PRO A 14 -13.76 0.85 -19.37
CA PRO A 14 -14.78 1.89 -19.45
C PRO A 14 -16.18 1.43 -18.99
N ALA A 15 -16.51 0.13 -19.10
CA ALA A 15 -17.78 -0.41 -18.62
C ALA A 15 -17.93 -0.35 -17.09
N MET A 16 -16.82 -0.16 -16.35
CA MET A 16 -16.80 0.02 -14.90
C MET A 16 -16.89 1.48 -14.46
N LEU A 17 -17.04 2.43 -15.39
CA LEU A 17 -17.45 3.78 -15.03
C LEU A 17 -18.80 3.74 -14.31
N THR A 18 -18.88 4.39 -13.15
CA THR A 18 -20.14 4.46 -12.41
C THR A 18 -21.18 5.20 -13.24
N ARG A 19 -22.46 4.85 -13.04
CA ARG A 19 -23.56 5.53 -13.73
C ARG A 19 -23.56 7.05 -13.48
N GLU A 20 -23.13 7.46 -12.28
CA GLU A 20 -22.98 8.88 -11.96
C GLU A 20 -21.82 9.51 -12.76
N ALA A 21 -20.65 8.88 -12.78
CA ALA A 21 -19.51 9.35 -13.58
C ALA A 21 -19.90 9.49 -15.05
N TRP A 22 -20.56 8.49 -15.63
CA TRP A 22 -21.06 8.55 -17.00
C TRP A 22 -22.02 9.72 -17.24
N GLY A 23 -22.98 9.94 -16.33
CA GLY A 23 -23.91 11.07 -16.42
C GLY A 23 -23.21 12.42 -16.44
N VAL A 24 -22.20 12.61 -15.58
CA VAL A 24 -21.36 13.82 -15.58
C VAL A 24 -20.59 13.97 -16.89
N LEU A 25 -19.93 12.92 -17.36
CA LEU A 25 -19.13 12.94 -18.60
C LEU A 25 -19.98 13.26 -19.83
N THR A 26 -21.20 12.71 -19.93
CA THR A 26 -22.09 12.95 -21.07
C THR A 26 -22.66 14.37 -21.14
N SER A 27 -22.65 15.09 -20.01
CA SER A 27 -23.18 16.45 -19.91
C SER A 27 -22.07 17.52 -19.94
N ALA A 28 -20.82 17.09 -20.01
CA ALA A 28 -19.65 17.95 -19.90
C ALA A 28 -19.09 18.33 -21.27
N ASP A 29 -18.58 19.55 -21.39
CA ASP A 29 -17.86 20.02 -22.58
C ASP A 29 -16.37 19.63 -22.54
N GLU A 30 -15.77 19.64 -21.34
CA GLU A 30 -14.36 19.31 -21.15
C GLU A 30 -14.07 18.53 -19.87
N ILE A 31 -12.95 17.81 -19.90
CA ILE A 31 -12.39 17.06 -18.78
C ILE A 31 -10.87 17.24 -18.70
N TRP A 32 -10.35 17.27 -17.47
CA TRP A 32 -8.92 17.27 -17.18
C TRP A 32 -8.54 15.97 -16.50
N LEU A 33 -7.69 15.18 -17.15
CA LEU A 33 -7.23 13.89 -16.64
C LEU A 33 -5.92 14.06 -15.88
N ARG A 34 -5.76 13.34 -14.76
CA ARG A 34 -4.45 13.18 -14.12
C ARG A 34 -3.42 12.66 -15.11
N THR A 35 -3.81 11.66 -15.91
CA THR A 35 -3.01 11.09 -16.98
C THR A 35 -3.91 10.53 -18.09
N ARG A 36 -3.46 10.57 -19.35
CA ARG A 36 -4.09 9.83 -20.46
C ARG A 36 -3.73 8.36 -20.45
N GLN A 37 -2.72 7.94 -19.70
CA GLN A 37 -2.25 6.55 -19.62
C GLN A 37 -3.19 5.71 -18.74
N HIS A 38 -4.45 5.58 -19.17
CA HIS A 38 -5.46 4.81 -18.47
C HIS A 38 -6.47 4.22 -19.47
N PRO A 39 -6.76 2.90 -19.41
CA PRO A 39 -7.61 2.25 -20.42
C PRO A 39 -9.03 2.83 -20.53
N ALA A 40 -9.58 3.39 -19.46
CA ALA A 40 -10.94 3.96 -19.48
C ALA A 40 -11.07 5.18 -20.40
N VAL A 41 -9.94 5.82 -20.76
CA VAL A 41 -9.91 7.01 -21.62
C VAL A 41 -10.46 6.71 -23.01
N ASP A 42 -10.22 5.50 -23.53
CA ASP A 42 -10.67 5.08 -24.86
C ASP A 42 -12.21 4.96 -24.95
N GLY A 43 -12.89 4.82 -23.82
CA GLY A 43 -14.35 4.72 -23.75
C GLY A 43 -15.06 6.03 -23.38
N LEU A 44 -14.33 7.15 -23.24
CA LEU A 44 -14.93 8.44 -22.93
C LEU A 44 -15.80 8.96 -24.08
N PRO A 45 -16.83 9.80 -23.80
CA PRO A 45 -17.69 10.35 -24.83
C PRO A 45 -16.89 11.09 -25.91
N PRO A 46 -17.13 10.83 -27.22
CA PRO A 46 -16.30 11.37 -28.30
C PRO A 46 -16.40 12.88 -28.48
N ALA A 47 -17.47 13.50 -27.97
CA ALA A 47 -17.65 14.96 -28.00
C ALA A 47 -16.88 15.68 -26.88
N LEU A 48 -16.38 14.95 -25.88
CA LEU A 48 -15.73 15.52 -24.70
C LEU A 48 -14.33 16.01 -25.05
N LYS A 49 -14.03 17.27 -24.75
CA LYS A 49 -12.67 17.80 -24.91
C LYS A 49 -11.77 17.33 -23.79
N ILE A 50 -10.79 16.49 -24.13
CA ILE A 50 -9.88 15.88 -23.16
C ILE A 50 -8.59 16.71 -23.05
N TYR A 51 -8.25 17.12 -21.83
CA TYR A 51 -6.94 17.63 -21.44
C TYR A 51 -6.29 16.67 -20.45
N SER A 52 -4.96 16.71 -20.34
CA SER A 52 -4.26 15.93 -19.32
C SER A 52 -3.03 16.65 -18.79
N PHE A 53 -2.56 16.17 -17.65
CA PHE A 53 -1.36 16.67 -16.99
C PHE A 53 -0.10 15.84 -17.31
N ASP A 54 -0.12 15.02 -18.36
CA ASP A 54 1.01 14.15 -18.74
C ASP A 54 2.31 14.95 -18.94
N GLU A 55 2.23 16.17 -19.50
CA GLU A 55 3.39 17.06 -19.67
C GLU A 55 4.08 17.45 -18.35
N LEU A 56 3.36 17.44 -17.22
CA LEU A 56 3.96 17.72 -15.92
C LEU A 56 4.84 16.57 -15.46
N TYR A 57 4.47 15.32 -15.78
CA TYR A 57 5.31 14.14 -15.50
C TYR A 57 6.59 14.12 -16.33
N GLU A 58 6.55 14.65 -17.56
CA GLU A 58 7.74 14.74 -18.42
C GLU A 58 8.76 15.79 -17.94
N LYS A 59 8.29 16.84 -17.26
CA LYS A 59 9.10 18.00 -16.83
C LYS A 59 9.45 17.98 -15.34
N GLY A 60 8.72 17.21 -14.53
CA GLY A 60 8.87 17.18 -13.08
C GLY A 60 10.09 16.40 -12.63
N GLU A 61 10.67 16.84 -11.50
CA GLU A 61 11.82 16.17 -10.88
C GLU A 61 11.40 15.02 -9.95
N SER A 62 10.17 15.07 -9.42
CA SER A 62 9.60 14.06 -8.51
C SER A 62 8.07 14.01 -8.61
N PHE A 63 7.47 12.86 -8.26
CA PHE A 63 6.00 12.71 -8.21
C PHE A 63 5.33 13.72 -7.28
N GLU A 64 5.94 13.98 -6.11
CA GLU A 64 5.43 14.96 -5.16
C GLU A 64 5.32 16.36 -5.79
N SER A 65 6.36 16.80 -6.50
CA SER A 65 6.35 18.09 -7.20
C SER A 65 5.31 18.14 -8.32
N VAL A 66 5.13 17.04 -9.05
CA VAL A 66 4.12 16.91 -10.13
C VAL A 66 2.72 16.98 -9.54
N TYR A 67 2.44 16.24 -8.47
CA TYR A 67 1.15 16.25 -7.80
C TYR A 67 0.84 17.63 -7.22
N ALA A 68 1.79 18.29 -6.58
CA ALA A 68 1.60 19.66 -6.10
C ALA A 68 1.21 20.62 -7.25
N ALA A 69 1.91 20.54 -8.39
CA ALA A 69 1.60 21.36 -9.56
C ALA A 69 0.21 21.07 -10.15
N ILE A 70 -0.19 19.79 -10.22
CA ILE A 70 -1.54 19.40 -10.64
C ILE A 70 -2.59 20.01 -9.71
N VAL A 71 -2.40 19.89 -8.40
CA VAL A 71 -3.35 20.39 -7.40
C VAL A 71 -3.48 21.92 -7.50
N GLU A 72 -2.39 22.66 -7.73
CA GLU A 72 -2.46 24.10 -8.03
C GLU A 72 -3.30 24.38 -9.27
N LYS A 73 -3.01 23.67 -10.37
CA LYS A 73 -3.68 23.93 -11.64
C LYS A 73 -5.16 23.59 -11.60
N VAL A 74 -5.54 22.50 -10.92
CA VAL A 74 -6.95 22.12 -10.75
C VAL A 74 -7.69 23.16 -9.89
N LEU A 75 -7.07 23.71 -8.84
CA LEU A 75 -7.67 24.81 -8.08
C LEU A 75 -7.88 26.06 -8.92
N GLU A 76 -6.89 26.45 -9.73
CA GLU A 76 -7.00 27.58 -10.66
C GLU A 76 -8.15 27.37 -11.65
N LEU A 77 -8.22 26.18 -12.27
CA LEU A 77 -9.29 25.81 -13.21
C LEU A 77 -10.67 25.78 -12.53
N GLY A 78 -10.73 25.39 -11.26
CA GLY A 78 -11.95 25.36 -10.47
C GLY A 78 -12.55 26.72 -10.16
N GLN A 79 -11.74 27.80 -10.23
CA GLN A 79 -12.20 29.18 -10.03
C GLN A 79 -12.84 29.80 -11.28
N ARG A 80 -12.71 29.17 -12.45
CA ARG A 80 -13.31 29.64 -13.70
C ARG A 80 -14.84 29.60 -13.61
N GLU A 81 -15.52 30.42 -14.42
CA GLU A 81 -16.99 30.45 -14.45
C GLU A 81 -17.63 29.10 -14.77
N GLN A 82 -16.97 28.26 -15.58
CA GLN A 82 -17.41 26.90 -15.91
C GLN A 82 -16.95 25.82 -14.91
N GLY A 83 -16.08 26.14 -13.96
CA GLY A 83 -15.47 25.16 -13.05
C GLY A 83 -14.54 24.19 -13.76
N VAL A 84 -14.29 23.02 -13.17
CA VAL A 84 -13.47 21.95 -13.77
C VAL A 84 -13.94 20.56 -13.35
N ILE A 85 -13.89 19.62 -14.30
CA ILE A 85 -13.99 18.18 -14.00
C ILE A 85 -12.57 17.64 -14.05
N TYR A 86 -12.04 17.25 -12.90
CA TYR A 86 -10.74 16.61 -12.77
C TYR A 86 -10.96 15.13 -12.49
N ALA A 87 -10.50 14.28 -13.42
CA ALA A 87 -10.68 12.85 -13.33
C ALA A 87 -9.37 12.10 -13.12
N VAL A 88 -9.45 11.07 -12.28
CA VAL A 88 -8.31 10.24 -11.86
C VAL A 88 -8.59 8.76 -12.15
N PRO A 89 -7.55 7.94 -12.38
CA PRO A 89 -7.66 6.48 -12.33
C PRO A 89 -8.29 6.02 -11.01
N GLY A 90 -9.15 4.99 -11.06
CA GLY A 90 -9.77 4.41 -9.88
C GLY A 90 -10.77 5.36 -9.21
N ASP A 91 -10.57 5.60 -7.92
CA ASP A 91 -11.37 6.49 -7.09
C ASP A 91 -10.54 7.71 -6.63
N PRO A 92 -11.13 8.93 -6.51
CA PRO A 92 -10.41 10.11 -6.07
C PRO A 92 -9.78 10.06 -4.68
N PHE A 93 -10.06 9.03 -3.86
CA PHE A 93 -9.55 8.90 -2.50
C PHE A 93 -8.81 7.57 -2.24
N VAL A 94 -8.63 6.72 -3.24
CA VAL A 94 -7.94 5.42 -3.09
C VAL A 94 -6.65 5.42 -3.92
N ALA A 95 -5.50 5.36 -3.25
CA ALA A 95 -4.17 5.44 -3.88
C ALA A 95 -4.03 6.65 -4.83
N GLU A 96 -4.57 7.81 -4.40
CA GLU A 96 -4.62 9.04 -5.17
C GLU A 96 -4.28 10.21 -4.24
N ALA A 97 -3.14 10.86 -4.45
CA ALA A 97 -2.65 11.93 -3.56
C ALA A 97 -3.28 13.31 -3.82
N THR A 98 -3.61 13.61 -5.07
CA THR A 98 -4.16 14.91 -5.50
C THR A 98 -5.58 15.15 -5.02
N GLY A 99 -6.45 14.13 -5.01
CA GLY A 99 -7.87 14.22 -4.66
C GLY A 99 -8.11 14.64 -3.21
N PRO A 100 -7.51 13.95 -2.21
CA PRO A 100 -7.62 14.35 -0.80
C PRO A 100 -7.11 15.76 -0.54
N GLU A 101 -6.00 16.15 -1.18
CA GLU A 101 -5.42 17.49 -1.02
C GLU A 101 -6.31 18.57 -1.66
N ILE A 102 -6.80 18.37 -2.89
CA ILE A 102 -7.79 19.27 -3.51
C ILE A 102 -9.01 19.42 -2.61
N ALA A 103 -9.55 18.31 -2.09
CA ALA A 103 -10.72 18.34 -1.22
C ALA A 103 -10.46 19.12 0.07
N ARG A 104 -9.28 18.96 0.68
CA ARG A 104 -8.86 19.74 1.84
C ARG A 104 -8.81 21.24 1.52
N ARG A 105 -8.21 21.64 0.40
CA ARG A 105 -8.08 23.05 0.01
C ARG A 105 -9.39 23.69 -0.41
N CYS A 106 -10.30 22.95 -1.05
CA CYS A 106 -11.67 23.40 -1.30
C CYS A 106 -12.40 23.73 0.00
N ARG A 107 -12.30 22.87 1.02
CA ARG A 107 -12.90 23.12 2.34
C ARG A 107 -12.37 24.41 2.99
N THR A 108 -11.06 24.65 2.90
CA THR A 108 -10.44 25.85 3.49
C THR A 108 -10.77 27.13 2.72
N SER A 109 -10.85 27.08 1.38
CA SER A 109 -11.11 28.25 0.53
C SER A 109 -12.60 28.54 0.30
N GLY A 110 -13.48 27.61 0.66
CA GLY A 110 -14.92 27.69 0.38
C GLY A 110 -15.28 27.43 -1.10
N LEU A 111 -14.34 26.90 -1.89
CA LEU A 111 -14.58 26.54 -3.28
C LEU A 111 -15.53 25.33 -3.35
N PRO A 112 -16.64 25.39 -4.12
CA PRO A 112 -17.56 24.26 -4.25
C PRO A 112 -16.85 23.02 -4.79
N LEU A 113 -17.08 21.88 -4.14
CA LEU A 113 -16.52 20.59 -4.51
C LEU A 113 -17.64 19.56 -4.65
N LYS A 114 -17.68 18.88 -5.79
CA LYS A 114 -18.44 17.66 -5.99
C LYS A 114 -17.47 16.48 -6.08
N ILE A 115 -17.78 15.39 -5.39
CA ILE A 115 -17.04 14.13 -5.50
C ILE A 115 -17.94 13.12 -6.20
N VAL A 116 -17.42 12.48 -7.23
CA VAL A 116 -18.04 11.36 -7.95
C VAL A 116 -17.12 10.17 -7.81
N SER A 117 -17.50 9.25 -6.94
CA SER A 117 -16.70 8.05 -6.65
C SER A 117 -16.60 7.12 -7.85
N GLY A 118 -15.45 6.46 -7.94
CA GLY A 118 -15.16 5.41 -8.91
C GLY A 118 -15.02 4.06 -8.22
N ILE A 119 -15.02 2.98 -9.01
CA ILE A 119 -14.53 1.68 -8.54
C ILE A 119 -13.01 1.79 -8.43
N SER A 120 -12.43 1.37 -7.29
CA SER A 120 -10.98 1.43 -7.12
C SER A 120 -10.29 0.25 -7.80
N PHE A 121 -8.97 0.14 -7.65
CA PHE A 121 -8.25 -1.05 -8.08
C PHE A 121 -8.47 -2.24 -7.13
N LEU A 122 -8.94 -2.01 -5.90
CA LEU A 122 -9.04 -3.04 -4.87
C LEU A 122 -10.05 -4.12 -5.24
N GLU A 123 -11.25 -3.72 -5.66
CA GLU A 123 -12.33 -4.65 -6.00
C GLU A 123 -11.94 -5.66 -7.10
N PRO A 124 -11.43 -5.24 -8.28
CA PRO A 124 -11.01 -6.19 -9.30
C PRO A 124 -9.78 -7.00 -8.89
N VAL A 125 -8.84 -6.44 -8.12
CA VAL A 125 -7.68 -7.21 -7.64
C VAL A 125 -8.10 -8.32 -6.68
N PHE A 126 -9.01 -8.04 -5.74
CA PHE A 126 -9.56 -9.07 -4.84
C PHE A 126 -10.34 -10.13 -5.60
N ALA A 127 -11.12 -9.74 -6.61
CA ALA A 127 -11.81 -10.67 -7.49
C ALA A 127 -10.85 -11.58 -8.27
N ALA A 128 -9.79 -11.01 -8.86
CA ALA A 128 -8.75 -11.73 -9.59
C ALA A 128 -7.98 -12.71 -8.70
N LEU A 129 -7.72 -12.32 -7.44
CA LEU A 129 -7.04 -13.15 -6.45
C LEU A 129 -7.95 -14.21 -5.80
N GLY A 130 -9.28 -14.09 -5.95
CA GLY A 130 -10.28 -14.92 -5.26
C GLY A 130 -10.26 -14.74 -3.75
N LEU A 131 -10.00 -13.53 -3.26
CA LEU A 131 -9.69 -13.26 -1.85
C LEU A 131 -10.69 -12.27 -1.21
N ASP A 132 -11.01 -12.52 0.06
CA ASP A 132 -11.67 -11.54 0.95
C ASP A 132 -10.61 -10.83 1.79
N PRO A 133 -10.55 -9.47 1.81
CA PRO A 133 -9.59 -8.74 2.63
C PRO A 133 -9.82 -8.90 4.15
N TYR A 134 -10.97 -9.41 4.59
CA TYR A 134 -11.23 -9.69 6.01
C TYR A 134 -10.64 -11.04 6.47
N PRO A 135 -10.28 -11.16 7.76
CA PRO A 135 -10.34 -10.14 8.82
C PRO A 135 -9.10 -9.23 8.87
N ARG A 136 -8.02 -9.58 8.18
CA ARG A 136 -6.72 -8.92 8.27
C ARG A 136 -6.07 -8.87 6.89
N LEU A 137 -5.83 -7.67 6.39
CA LEU A 137 -5.04 -7.39 5.19
C LEU A 137 -4.41 -6.01 5.31
N VAL A 138 -3.14 -5.91 4.91
CA VAL A 138 -2.39 -4.65 4.86
C VAL A 138 -2.45 -4.08 3.44
N LEU A 139 -2.70 -2.79 3.31
CA LEU A 139 -2.53 -2.04 2.07
C LEU A 139 -1.26 -1.21 2.18
N MET A 140 -0.36 -1.32 1.20
CA MET A 140 0.94 -0.64 1.23
C MET A 140 1.23 0.04 -0.11
N ASP A 141 1.85 1.22 -0.05
CA ASP A 141 2.38 1.89 -1.24
C ASP A 141 3.81 1.36 -1.52
N ALA A 142 4.04 0.89 -2.74
CA ALA A 142 5.36 0.45 -3.19
C ALA A 142 6.42 1.55 -3.08
N LEU A 143 6.06 2.82 -3.29
CA LEU A 143 7.00 3.94 -3.22
C LEU A 143 7.44 4.28 -1.80
N GLU A 144 6.56 4.06 -0.83
CA GLU A 144 6.93 4.19 0.59
C GLU A 144 7.78 2.98 1.01
N LEU A 145 7.38 1.78 0.59
CA LEU A 145 8.10 0.55 0.92
C LEU A 145 9.50 0.51 0.29
N SER A 146 9.69 1.07 -0.91
CA SER A 146 10.98 1.12 -1.60
C SER A 146 12.01 2.04 -0.92
N GLN A 147 11.54 2.99 -0.10
CA GLN A 147 12.38 3.89 0.68
C GLN A 147 12.72 3.35 2.07
N ALA A 148 12.07 2.27 2.49
CA ALA A 148 12.28 1.64 3.79
C ALA A 148 13.44 0.62 3.76
N HIS A 149 13.92 0.25 4.95
CA HIS A 149 14.94 -0.80 5.11
C HIS A 149 14.34 -2.15 5.51
N VAL A 150 13.12 -2.13 6.08
CA VAL A 150 12.35 -3.32 6.48
C VAL A 150 10.86 -3.05 6.20
N PRO A 151 10.04 -4.09 5.99
CA PRO A 151 8.61 -3.91 5.81
C PRO A 151 7.97 -3.35 7.08
N ALA A 152 7.18 -2.29 6.95
CA ALA A 152 6.54 -1.60 8.07
C ALA A 152 5.21 -2.26 8.51
N PHE A 153 5.06 -3.56 8.31
CA PHE A 153 3.86 -4.30 8.61
C PHE A 153 4.13 -5.71 9.16
N PRO A 154 3.21 -6.28 9.96
CA PRO A 154 3.38 -7.61 10.54
C PRO A 154 3.48 -8.69 9.46
N PRO A 155 4.53 -9.54 9.47
CA PRO A 155 4.71 -10.55 8.43
C PRO A 155 3.76 -11.74 8.53
N ASP A 156 3.00 -11.87 9.62
CA ASP A 156 1.95 -12.87 9.78
C ASP A 156 0.60 -12.43 9.15
N MET A 157 0.56 -11.27 8.49
CA MET A 157 -0.61 -10.76 7.77
C MET A 157 -0.36 -10.72 6.26
N PRO A 158 -1.38 -11.01 5.43
CA PRO A 158 -1.26 -10.76 4.01
C PRO A 158 -1.18 -9.26 3.71
N ALA A 159 -0.39 -8.90 2.71
CA ALA A 159 -0.26 -7.52 2.24
C ALA A 159 -0.56 -7.39 0.74
N LEU A 160 -1.14 -6.26 0.38
CA LEU A 160 -1.34 -5.83 -1.00
C LEU A 160 -0.52 -4.56 -1.23
N ILE A 161 0.54 -4.68 -2.03
CA ILE A 161 1.49 -3.61 -2.34
C ILE A 161 1.14 -3.05 -3.71
N ALA A 162 0.58 -1.85 -3.74
CA ALA A 162 0.13 -1.17 -4.94
C ALA A 162 1.22 -0.27 -5.54
N GLN A 163 0.98 0.25 -6.74
CA GLN A 163 1.88 1.19 -7.45
C GLN A 163 3.24 0.62 -7.89
N ILE A 164 3.31 -0.68 -8.21
CA ILE A 164 4.53 -1.29 -8.78
C ILE A 164 4.59 -1.00 -10.28
N TYR A 165 4.84 0.26 -10.66
CA TYR A 165 4.73 0.68 -12.06
C TYR A 165 6.00 0.42 -12.90
N SER A 166 7.11 -0.01 -12.30
CA SER A 166 8.36 -0.29 -13.01
C SER A 166 9.15 -1.42 -12.37
N GLN A 167 10.02 -2.06 -13.16
CA GLN A 167 10.94 -3.10 -12.67
C GLN A 167 11.89 -2.58 -11.60
N MET A 168 12.28 -1.30 -11.66
CA MET A 168 13.12 -0.66 -10.65
C MET A 168 12.39 -0.60 -9.28
N VAL A 169 11.15 -0.13 -9.26
CA VAL A 169 10.32 -0.11 -8.04
C VAL A 169 10.11 -1.53 -7.51
N ALA A 170 9.84 -2.50 -8.39
CA ALA A 170 9.71 -3.91 -7.99
C ALA A 170 11.01 -4.45 -7.35
N ALA A 171 12.18 -4.08 -7.88
CA ALA A 171 13.47 -4.49 -7.34
C ALA A 171 13.73 -3.88 -5.96
N GLU A 172 13.41 -2.60 -5.76
CA GLU A 172 13.54 -1.93 -4.46
C GLU A 172 12.57 -2.52 -3.43
N VAL A 173 11.30 -2.73 -3.80
CA VAL A 173 10.31 -3.40 -2.94
C VAL A 173 10.79 -4.79 -2.55
N LYS A 174 11.29 -5.59 -3.51
CA LYS A 174 11.88 -6.91 -3.23
C LYS A 174 13.01 -6.80 -2.20
N MET A 175 13.93 -5.86 -2.36
CA MET A 175 15.04 -5.68 -1.44
C MET A 175 14.55 -5.40 -0.01
N THR A 176 13.54 -4.55 0.16
CA THR A 176 12.93 -4.28 1.47
C THR A 176 12.25 -5.53 2.04
N LEU A 177 11.49 -6.27 1.23
CA LEU A 177 10.82 -7.50 1.66
C LEU A 177 11.80 -8.58 2.08
N ASN A 178 12.93 -8.72 1.37
CA ASN A 178 13.99 -9.70 1.66
C ASN A 178 14.68 -9.53 3.03
N ALA A 179 14.47 -8.40 3.71
CA ALA A 179 14.93 -8.24 5.09
C ALA A 179 14.21 -9.19 6.06
N ILE A 180 13.01 -9.67 5.70
CA ILE A 180 12.16 -10.53 6.54
C ILE A 180 11.70 -11.79 5.79
N TYR A 181 11.33 -11.68 4.52
CA TYR A 181 10.79 -12.77 3.71
C TYR A 181 11.92 -13.50 2.95
N PRO A 182 11.90 -14.84 2.87
CA PRO A 182 12.83 -15.59 2.02
C PRO A 182 12.65 -15.25 0.53
N ASP A 183 13.73 -15.32 -0.25
CA ASP A 183 13.71 -15.12 -1.71
C ASP A 183 12.69 -16.03 -2.42
N GLU A 184 12.54 -17.27 -1.94
CA GLU A 184 11.64 -18.28 -2.51
C GLU A 184 10.19 -18.12 -2.05
N HIS A 185 9.86 -17.13 -1.21
CA HIS A 185 8.50 -16.93 -0.72
C HIS A 185 7.52 -16.74 -1.89
N PRO A 186 6.43 -17.52 -1.96
CA PRO A 186 5.48 -17.43 -3.06
C PRO A 186 4.70 -16.12 -2.97
N VAL A 187 4.55 -15.45 -4.11
CA VAL A 187 3.81 -14.20 -4.24
C VAL A 187 2.97 -14.20 -5.52
N ARG A 188 2.04 -13.25 -5.61
CA ARG A 188 1.25 -13.07 -6.83
C ARG A 188 1.36 -11.65 -7.35
N LEU A 189 1.72 -11.47 -8.62
CA LEU A 189 1.54 -10.19 -9.31
C LEU A 189 0.21 -10.18 -10.02
N VAL A 190 -0.54 -9.09 -9.87
CA VAL A 190 -1.79 -8.86 -10.58
C VAL A 190 -1.60 -7.64 -11.47
N HIS A 191 -1.86 -7.80 -12.75
CA HIS A 191 -1.72 -6.76 -13.76
C HIS A 191 -3.08 -6.43 -14.37
N ALA A 192 -3.36 -5.13 -14.53
CA ALA A 192 -4.52 -4.63 -15.27
C ALA A 192 -5.85 -5.28 -14.84
N ALA A 193 -6.01 -5.48 -13.53
CA ALA A 193 -7.16 -6.14 -12.93
C ALA A 193 -8.48 -5.47 -13.37
N GLY A 194 -9.46 -6.29 -13.71
CA GLY A 194 -10.77 -5.87 -14.20
C GLY A 194 -10.77 -5.42 -15.66
N THR A 195 -9.65 -5.47 -16.37
CA THR A 195 -9.62 -5.19 -17.82
C THR A 195 -9.56 -6.49 -18.62
N LYS A 196 -9.72 -6.39 -19.95
CA LYS A 196 -9.51 -7.51 -20.88
C LYS A 196 -8.07 -8.05 -20.87
N ASP A 197 -7.12 -7.27 -20.37
CA ASP A 197 -5.68 -7.57 -20.34
C ASP A 197 -5.25 -8.02 -18.93
N GLU A 198 -6.21 -8.42 -18.07
CA GLU A 198 -5.95 -8.94 -16.73
C GLU A 198 -5.05 -10.19 -16.76
N ILE A 199 -4.00 -10.16 -15.95
CA ILE A 199 -3.05 -11.28 -15.78
C ILE A 199 -2.76 -11.43 -14.29
N VAL A 200 -2.79 -12.66 -13.79
CA VAL A 200 -2.30 -13.04 -12.46
C VAL A 200 -1.10 -13.97 -12.65
N GLU A 201 0.05 -13.58 -12.13
CA GLU A 201 1.28 -14.37 -12.14
C GLU A 201 1.54 -14.95 -10.75
N ASP A 202 1.61 -16.27 -10.61
CA ASP A 202 2.15 -16.96 -9.44
C ASP A 202 3.66 -17.14 -9.62
N ILE A 203 4.46 -16.42 -8.83
CA ILE A 203 5.92 -16.38 -8.94
C ILE A 203 6.59 -16.32 -7.56
N GLN A 204 7.91 -16.45 -7.52
CA GLN A 204 8.65 -16.29 -6.26
C GLN A 204 9.09 -14.84 -6.06
N LEU A 205 9.29 -14.45 -4.81
CA LEU A 205 9.67 -13.07 -4.45
C LEU A 205 10.92 -12.59 -5.21
N TYR A 206 11.91 -13.45 -5.44
CA TYR A 206 13.11 -13.09 -6.19
C TYR A 206 12.88 -12.75 -7.67
N GLU A 207 11.73 -13.15 -8.23
CA GLU A 207 11.39 -13.01 -9.66
C GLU A 207 10.55 -11.78 -9.97
N ILE A 208 10.00 -11.09 -8.97
CA ILE A 208 8.99 -10.04 -9.21
C ILE A 208 9.48 -8.93 -10.13
N ASP A 209 10.74 -8.51 -10.01
CA ASP A 209 11.37 -7.46 -10.81
C ASP A 209 11.73 -7.91 -12.23
N ARG A 210 11.54 -9.19 -12.56
CA ARG A 210 11.78 -9.77 -13.89
C ARG A 210 10.50 -9.92 -14.71
N SER A 211 9.32 -9.70 -14.11
CA SER A 211 8.06 -9.71 -14.86
C SER A 211 8.09 -8.66 -15.97
N LYS A 212 7.63 -9.08 -17.16
CA LYS A 212 7.49 -8.22 -18.34
C LYS A 212 6.14 -7.52 -18.39
N HIS A 213 5.22 -7.90 -17.49
CA HIS A 213 3.86 -7.38 -17.43
C HIS A 213 3.73 -6.18 -16.48
N ILE A 214 4.81 -5.86 -15.74
CA ILE A 214 4.86 -4.67 -14.88
C ILE A 214 4.49 -3.41 -15.66
N GLY A 215 3.57 -2.65 -15.09
CA GLY A 215 3.06 -1.38 -15.60
C GLY A 215 2.19 -0.67 -14.57
N LEU A 216 1.57 0.44 -14.97
CA LEU A 216 0.84 1.36 -14.07
C LEU A 216 -0.28 0.72 -13.22
N LEU A 217 -0.80 -0.42 -13.65
CA LEU A 217 -1.89 -1.16 -12.99
C LEU A 217 -1.40 -2.48 -12.35
N THR A 218 -0.15 -2.51 -11.88
CA THR A 218 0.44 -3.69 -11.26
C THR A 218 0.39 -3.60 -9.73
N VAL A 219 -0.03 -4.70 -9.12
CA VAL A 219 -0.15 -4.86 -7.67
C VAL A 219 0.49 -6.19 -7.28
N LEU A 220 1.27 -6.19 -6.20
CA LEU A 220 1.83 -7.40 -5.60
C LEU A 220 0.96 -7.82 -4.43
N TYR A 221 0.48 -9.05 -4.47
CA TYR A 221 -0.07 -9.73 -3.31
C TYR A 221 1.01 -10.57 -2.65
N LEU A 222 1.26 -10.28 -1.38
CA LEU A 222 2.21 -10.96 -0.51
C LEU A 222 1.44 -11.77 0.53
N PRO A 223 1.40 -13.12 0.41
CA PRO A 223 0.87 -13.98 1.46
C PRO A 223 1.64 -13.81 2.78
N PRO A 224 1.00 -14.11 3.93
CA PRO A 224 1.69 -14.08 5.22
C PRO A 224 2.87 -15.06 5.23
N LEU A 225 3.95 -14.70 5.92
CA LEU A 225 5.13 -15.52 6.11
C LEU A 225 4.83 -16.77 6.96
N GLY A 226 3.99 -16.62 7.99
CA GLY A 226 3.56 -17.71 8.85
C GLY A 226 2.95 -17.21 10.17
N GLU A 227 2.34 -18.12 10.93
CA GLU A 227 1.88 -17.79 12.28
C GLU A 227 3.09 -17.56 13.21
N GLY A 228 2.98 -16.59 14.12
CA GLY A 228 4.04 -16.32 15.11
C GLY A 228 5.26 -15.59 14.57
N THR A 229 5.25 -15.13 13.31
CA THR A 229 6.39 -14.43 12.70
C THR A 229 6.41 -12.93 12.99
N SER A 230 5.34 -12.38 13.57
CA SER A 230 5.22 -10.96 13.90
C SER A 230 5.54 -10.66 15.35
N PHE A 231 5.89 -9.40 15.61
CA PHE A 231 6.07 -8.91 16.97
C PHE A 231 4.75 -8.93 17.75
N GLU A 232 3.63 -8.62 17.09
CA GLU A 232 2.29 -8.66 17.67
C GLU A 232 1.91 -10.07 18.11
N ALA A 233 2.25 -11.10 17.34
CA ALA A 233 2.03 -12.49 17.74
C ALA A 233 2.87 -12.86 18.97
N PHE A 234 4.12 -12.39 19.05
CA PHE A 234 4.95 -12.55 20.25
C PHE A 234 4.33 -11.82 21.46
N GLN A 235 3.85 -10.60 21.29
CA GLN A 235 3.16 -9.85 22.35
C GLN A 235 1.91 -10.57 22.85
N GLU A 236 1.12 -11.15 21.95
CA GLU A 236 -0.07 -11.93 22.31
C GLU A 236 0.29 -13.18 23.12
N ILE A 237 1.38 -13.89 22.74
CA ILE A 237 1.90 -15.02 23.52
C ILE A 237 2.28 -14.56 24.93
N VAL A 238 3.04 -13.48 25.06
CA VAL A 238 3.44 -12.93 26.37
C VAL A 238 2.21 -12.53 27.20
N ALA A 239 1.21 -11.90 26.58
CA ALA A 239 -0.02 -11.51 27.24
C ALA A 239 -0.81 -12.74 27.74
N HIS A 240 -0.93 -13.77 26.91
CA HIS A 240 -1.60 -15.02 27.26
C HIS A 240 -0.89 -15.75 28.41
N LEU A 241 0.43 -15.89 28.37
CA LEU A 241 1.20 -16.55 29.42
C LEU A 241 1.07 -15.84 30.78
N ARG A 242 0.94 -14.50 30.76
CA ARG A 242 0.79 -13.67 31.96
C ARG A 242 -0.67 -13.47 32.40
N ALA A 243 -1.63 -14.03 31.67
CA ALA A 243 -3.06 -13.94 32.01
C ALA A 243 -3.38 -14.71 33.30
N PRO A 244 -4.53 -14.43 33.96
CA PRO A 244 -4.95 -15.16 35.17
C PRO A 244 -5.04 -16.68 34.98
N ASP A 245 -5.35 -17.13 33.76
CA ASP A 245 -5.43 -18.51 33.30
C ASP A 245 -4.20 -18.96 32.48
N GLY A 246 -3.13 -18.13 32.46
CA GLY A 246 -1.88 -18.39 31.76
C GLY A 246 -0.95 -19.40 32.46
N CYS A 247 0.36 -19.29 32.23
CA CYS A 247 1.36 -20.27 32.66
C CYS A 247 1.34 -20.49 34.18
N SER A 248 1.05 -21.73 34.62
CA SER A 248 0.99 -22.05 36.05
C SER A 248 2.35 -21.88 36.73
N TRP A 249 3.44 -22.14 36.03
CA TRP A 249 4.79 -21.97 36.56
C TRP A 249 5.12 -20.49 36.78
N ASP A 250 4.87 -19.62 35.80
CA ASP A 250 5.09 -18.17 35.94
C ASP A 250 4.31 -17.59 37.13
N ARG A 251 3.11 -18.12 37.37
CA ARG A 251 2.23 -17.69 38.48
C ARG A 251 2.71 -18.16 39.85
N GLU A 252 3.41 -19.27 39.93
CA GLU A 252 3.94 -19.82 41.18
C GLU A 252 5.28 -19.15 41.57
N GLN A 253 5.98 -18.52 40.62
CA GLN A 253 7.23 -17.83 40.88
C GLN A 253 7.03 -16.54 41.71
N THR A 254 7.97 -16.32 42.63
CA THR A 254 8.09 -15.12 43.46
C THR A 254 9.53 -14.64 43.40
N HIS A 255 9.79 -13.37 43.76
CA HIS A 255 11.19 -12.90 43.86
C HIS A 255 12.04 -13.75 44.82
N GLN A 256 11.42 -14.39 45.83
CA GLN A 256 12.10 -15.29 46.74
C GLN A 256 12.45 -16.65 46.11
N SER A 257 11.56 -17.23 45.28
CA SER A 257 11.85 -18.51 44.61
C SER A 257 12.86 -18.35 43.48
N LEU A 258 12.85 -17.21 42.78
CA LEU A 258 13.79 -16.91 41.69
C LEU A 258 15.22 -16.60 42.16
N ARG A 259 15.44 -16.36 43.46
CA ARG A 259 16.76 -15.97 43.99
C ARG A 259 17.87 -16.98 43.69
N THR A 260 17.57 -18.27 43.79
CA THR A 260 18.57 -19.33 43.53
C THR A 260 18.95 -19.35 42.06
N HIS A 261 17.97 -19.31 41.16
CA HIS A 261 18.18 -19.26 39.72
C HIS A 261 19.00 -18.02 39.32
N LEU A 262 18.63 -16.83 39.81
CA LEU A 262 19.41 -15.60 39.55
C LEU A 262 20.88 -15.73 39.96
N LEU A 263 21.17 -16.44 41.06
CA LEU A 263 22.55 -16.65 41.51
C LEU A 263 23.28 -17.64 40.59
N GLU A 264 22.61 -18.70 40.16
CA GLU A 264 23.13 -19.70 39.22
C GLU A 264 23.50 -19.03 37.88
N GLU A 265 22.55 -18.34 37.24
CA GLU A 265 22.78 -17.62 35.97
C GLU A 265 23.92 -16.59 36.10
N ALA A 266 23.98 -15.86 37.22
CA ALA A 266 25.07 -14.92 37.44
C ALA A 266 26.45 -15.58 37.52
N TYR A 267 26.56 -16.80 38.06
CA TYR A 267 27.83 -17.55 38.07
C TYR A 267 28.18 -18.11 36.69
N GLU A 268 27.19 -18.50 35.90
CA GLU A 268 27.39 -18.99 34.53
C GLU A 268 27.89 -17.86 33.62
N VAL A 269 27.28 -16.68 33.72
CA VAL A 269 27.76 -15.44 33.07
C VAL A 269 29.20 -15.10 33.46
N LEU A 270 29.53 -15.13 34.76
CA LEU A 270 30.90 -14.87 35.21
C LEU A 270 31.90 -15.89 34.65
N THR A 271 31.50 -17.15 34.58
CA THR A 271 32.33 -18.22 33.99
C THR A 271 32.56 -17.99 32.50
N ALA A 272 31.52 -17.60 31.76
CA ALA A 272 31.64 -17.25 30.35
C ALA A 272 32.60 -16.07 30.14
N LEU A 273 32.48 -15.02 30.97
CA LEU A 273 33.38 -13.86 30.96
C LEU A 273 34.84 -14.24 31.23
N ASP A 274 35.10 -15.01 32.30
CA ASP A 274 36.44 -15.46 32.69
C ASP A 274 37.09 -16.36 31.62
N SER A 275 36.27 -17.06 30.83
CA SER A 275 36.73 -17.91 29.73
C SER A 275 36.97 -17.17 28.41
N GLU A 276 36.63 -15.89 28.33
CA GLU A 276 36.71 -15.06 27.12
C GLU A 276 36.02 -15.69 25.89
N ASP A 277 34.91 -16.41 26.08
CA ASP A 277 34.17 -17.11 25.02
C ASP A 277 32.93 -16.30 24.58
N PRO A 278 32.95 -15.60 23.42
CA PRO A 278 31.85 -14.75 23.00
C PRO A 278 30.57 -15.51 22.66
N VAL A 279 30.66 -16.80 22.32
CA VAL A 279 29.47 -17.62 22.01
C VAL A 279 28.74 -17.92 23.31
N LYS A 280 29.47 -18.35 24.35
CA LYS A 280 28.87 -18.57 25.67
C LYS A 280 28.35 -17.29 26.29
N MET A 281 29.10 -16.19 26.19
CA MET A 281 28.62 -14.90 26.67
C MET A 281 27.26 -14.53 26.06
N ALA A 282 27.07 -14.77 24.75
CA ALA A 282 25.79 -14.47 24.10
C ALA A 282 24.63 -15.34 24.60
N GLU A 283 24.90 -16.60 24.98
CA GLU A 283 23.93 -17.53 25.59
C GLU A 283 23.59 -17.09 27.02
N GLU A 284 24.58 -16.99 27.90
CA GLU A 284 24.38 -16.69 29.33
C GLU A 284 23.80 -15.29 29.58
N PHE A 285 24.12 -14.30 28.73
CA PHE A 285 23.49 -12.97 28.81
C PHE A 285 22.02 -12.98 28.38
N GLY A 286 21.58 -14.00 27.65
CA GLY A 286 20.18 -14.18 27.28
C GLY A 286 19.34 -14.76 28.41
N ASP A 287 19.93 -15.57 29.28
CA ASP A 287 19.26 -16.24 30.39
C ASP A 287 19.09 -15.34 31.65
N LEU A 288 19.95 -14.31 31.79
CA LEU A 288 19.94 -13.33 32.90
C LEU A 288 19.02 -12.11 32.69
#